data_AF-T1CPR1-F1
#
_entry.id   AF-T1CPR1-F1
#
_cell.length_a   1.000
_cell.length_b   1.000
_cell.length_c   1.000
_cell.angle_alpha   90.00
_cell.angle_beta   90.00
_cell.angle_gamma   90.00
#
_symmetry.space_group_name_H-M   'P 1'
#
loop_
_entity.id
_entity.type
_entity.pdbx_description
1 polymer ?
#
loop_
_entity_poly.entity_id
_entity_poly.type
_entity_poly.pdbx_seq_one_letter_code
_entity_poly.pdbx_strand_id
1 'polypeptide(L)'
;MYFVFSSTIEFKEEGASGAMISQVIENTFQENTFNEYFAILRGCDWKFSDGMCQIEHDGTGELYAYYTLKKPLKLKGEVVFENLAQFDECDQSDMQSRLYIESDSKGFDFLKTFRLSVNSKQIAEQMQSQLPKWFLDGVAGEVRFQVSFEVENREEDIASSHYDEEGITKPHRAKIALALGQALCDFTTSKINVKNLQIRKISEKIVDKKAYQQVDMLFGYGLILEDKDKFVNLRQSPNGKILTQIPTSQKDNILLIGLIDKHKVWRYYISQVDQDTIWEYYDQVLPYVGNNKNEWHKVLYFPPNINKTESALIGYIHKSQVEKMSYDEAEARSGRQR
;
A
#
# COMPACT_ATOMS: atom_id res chain seq x y z
N MET A 1 -1.00 13.52 -38.48
CA MET A 1 -2.21 12.68 -38.46
C MET A 1 -1.92 11.55 -37.48
N TYR A 2 -2.32 11.71 -36.22
CA TYR A 2 -2.12 10.74 -35.15
C TYR A 2 -3.49 10.13 -34.85
N PHE A 3 -3.59 8.81 -34.96
CA PHE A 3 -4.78 8.06 -34.57
C PHE A 3 -4.78 7.88 -33.05
N VAL A 4 -5.81 8.41 -32.39
CA VAL A 4 -6.14 8.11 -30.99
C VAL A 4 -7.21 7.02 -31.05
N PHE A 5 -6.91 5.83 -30.52
CA PHE A 5 -7.94 4.85 -30.21
C PHE A 5 -8.46 5.17 -28.81
N SER A 6 -9.66 5.76 -28.73
CA SER A 6 -10.47 5.71 -27.51
C SER A 6 -11.43 4.53 -27.64
N SER A 7 -11.28 3.52 -26.80
CA SER A 7 -12.34 2.54 -26.57
C SER A 7 -13.05 2.91 -25.27
N THR A 8 -14.18 3.59 -25.40
CA THR A 8 -15.16 3.75 -24.32
C THR A 8 -15.94 2.44 -24.25
N ILE A 9 -15.89 1.75 -23.11
CA ILE A 9 -16.75 0.60 -22.85
C ILE A 9 -17.88 1.11 -21.93
N GLU A 10 -19.08 1.23 -22.46
CA GLU A 10 -20.30 1.45 -21.66
C GLU A 10 -20.77 0.09 -21.12
N PHE A 11 -20.94 -0.02 -19.80
CA PHE A 11 -21.51 -1.20 -19.17
C PHE A 11 -22.99 -0.97 -18.85
N LYS A 12 -23.85 -1.83 -19.38
CA LYS A 12 -25.20 -2.07 -18.85
C LYS A 12 -25.08 -3.04 -17.68
N GLU A 13 -25.62 -2.66 -16.53
CA GLU A 13 -25.80 -3.53 -15.38
C GLU A 13 -26.68 -4.73 -15.73
N GLU A 14 -26.13 -5.94 -15.64
CA GLU A 14 -26.87 -7.15 -15.27
C GLU A 14 -25.87 -8.30 -14.97
N GLY A 15 -25.70 -8.65 -13.68
CA GLY A 15 -25.28 -9.98 -13.22
C GLY A 15 -23.85 -10.48 -13.52
N ALA A 16 -22.81 -9.62 -13.47
CA ALA A 16 -21.50 -9.90 -14.08
C ALA A 16 -20.28 -9.99 -13.13
N SER A 17 -20.36 -10.62 -11.94
CA SER A 17 -19.16 -10.74 -11.08
C SER A 17 -18.24 -11.93 -11.45
N GLY A 18 -18.78 -13.07 -11.90
CA GLY A 18 -17.99 -14.27 -12.23
C GLY A 18 -17.32 -14.24 -13.61
N ALA A 19 -18.04 -13.75 -14.63
CA ALA A 19 -17.58 -13.74 -16.02
C ALA A 19 -16.42 -12.74 -16.27
N MET A 20 -16.35 -11.66 -15.50
CA MET A 20 -15.27 -10.68 -15.61
C MET A 20 -13.91 -11.27 -15.21
N ILE A 21 -13.87 -12.24 -14.28
CA ILE A 21 -12.59 -12.72 -13.73
C ILE A 21 -11.92 -13.72 -14.68
N SER A 22 -12.70 -14.61 -15.29
CA SER A 22 -12.21 -15.46 -16.39
C SER A 22 -11.72 -14.60 -17.54
N GLN A 23 -12.40 -13.50 -17.86
CA GLN A 23 -11.98 -12.62 -18.96
C GLN A 23 -10.77 -11.74 -18.64
N VAL A 24 -10.58 -11.28 -17.39
CA VAL A 24 -9.38 -10.54 -16.97
C VAL A 24 -8.17 -11.47 -16.84
N ILE A 25 -8.36 -12.71 -16.36
CA ILE A 25 -7.27 -13.68 -16.24
C ILE A 25 -6.94 -14.34 -17.59
N GLU A 26 -7.90 -14.56 -18.48
CA GLU A 26 -7.61 -15.02 -19.85
C GLU A 26 -7.01 -13.91 -20.73
N ASN A 27 -7.39 -12.63 -20.54
CA ASN A 27 -6.84 -11.54 -21.35
C ASN A 27 -5.54 -10.92 -20.82
N THR A 28 -5.25 -11.01 -19.50
CA THR A 28 -4.04 -10.39 -18.90
C THR A 28 -2.83 -11.32 -18.95
N PHE A 29 -3.04 -12.64 -18.95
CA PHE A 29 -1.96 -13.62 -19.00
C PHE A 29 -1.79 -14.11 -20.43
N GLN A 30 -0.81 -13.60 -21.17
CA GLN A 30 -0.41 -14.24 -22.43
C GLN A 30 -0.07 -15.72 -22.14
N GLU A 31 -0.94 -16.63 -22.61
CA GLU A 31 -1.19 -17.96 -22.04
C GLU A 31 -0.01 -18.96 -22.06
N ASN A 32 1.14 -18.62 -22.65
CA ASN A 32 2.25 -19.56 -22.78
C ASN A 32 3.24 -19.51 -21.62
N THR A 33 3.69 -18.33 -21.20
CA THR A 33 4.77 -18.24 -20.19
C THR A 33 4.25 -18.51 -18.78
N PHE A 34 3.09 -17.97 -18.40
CA PHE A 34 2.53 -18.24 -17.07
C PHE A 34 2.27 -19.73 -16.86
N ASN A 35 1.55 -20.35 -17.80
CA ASN A 35 1.25 -21.77 -17.78
C ASN A 35 2.48 -22.65 -17.98
N GLU A 36 3.65 -22.12 -18.38
CA GLU A 36 4.89 -22.88 -18.44
C GLU A 36 5.53 -23.05 -17.05
N TYR A 37 5.40 -22.04 -16.20
CA TYR A 37 6.05 -22.00 -14.87
C TYR A 37 5.13 -22.36 -13.72
N PHE A 38 3.83 -22.07 -13.83
CA PHE A 38 2.88 -22.25 -12.73
C PHE A 38 1.86 -23.34 -13.04
N ALA A 39 1.45 -24.06 -11.99
CA ALA A 39 0.30 -24.95 -12.01
C ALA A 39 -0.64 -24.55 -10.88
N ILE A 40 -1.93 -24.48 -11.18
CA ILE A 40 -2.96 -24.31 -10.16
C ILE A 40 -2.93 -25.49 -9.19
N LEU A 41 -3.00 -25.22 -7.89
CA LEU A 41 -3.13 -26.26 -6.87
C LEU A 41 -4.54 -26.86 -6.94
N ARG A 42 -4.65 -28.16 -7.25
CA ARG A 42 -5.92 -28.89 -7.29
C ARG A 42 -6.19 -29.54 -5.93
N GLY A 43 -7.36 -29.32 -5.33
CA GLY A 43 -7.75 -30.00 -4.08
C GLY A 43 -8.74 -29.29 -3.14
N CYS A 44 -9.26 -28.11 -3.46
CA CYS A 44 -10.29 -27.44 -2.66
C CYS A 44 -11.68 -27.84 -3.16
N ASP A 45 -12.60 -28.27 -2.29
CA ASP A 45 -13.93 -28.74 -2.71
C ASP A 45 -14.72 -27.66 -3.47
N TRP A 46 -15.32 -28.10 -4.58
CA TRP A 46 -15.46 -27.33 -5.81
C TRP A 46 -16.93 -26.95 -6.05
N LYS A 47 -17.26 -25.66 -6.19
CA LYS A 47 -18.45 -25.26 -6.94
C LYS A 47 -18.00 -24.52 -8.19
N PHE A 48 -18.06 -25.24 -9.31
CA PHE A 48 -17.78 -24.75 -10.64
C PHE A 48 -18.93 -23.87 -11.15
N SER A 49 -18.70 -22.57 -11.26
CA SER A 49 -19.35 -21.79 -12.33
C SER A 49 -18.34 -21.30 -13.37
N ASP A 50 -17.11 -20.90 -13.00
CA ASP A 50 -16.28 -20.10 -13.93
C ASP A 50 -14.78 -20.46 -13.98
N GLY A 51 -14.41 -21.73 -13.79
CA GLY A 51 -13.06 -22.22 -14.14
C GLY A 51 -11.90 -21.78 -13.22
N MET A 52 -12.20 -21.15 -12.08
CA MET A 52 -11.18 -20.73 -11.12
C MET A 52 -11.45 -21.23 -9.70
N CYS A 53 -10.38 -21.44 -8.92
CA CYS A 53 -10.49 -21.68 -7.48
C CYS A 53 -10.97 -20.38 -6.82
N GLN A 54 -12.20 -20.40 -6.30
CA GLN A 54 -12.79 -19.33 -5.51
C GLN A 54 -12.93 -19.86 -4.08
N ILE A 55 -12.21 -19.25 -3.15
CA ILE A 55 -12.43 -19.47 -1.71
C ILE A 55 -13.01 -18.17 -1.21
N GLU A 56 -14.30 -18.19 -0.90
CA GLU A 56 -14.99 -17.07 -0.26
C GLU A 56 -14.48 -16.99 1.17
N HIS A 57 -13.60 -16.02 1.44
CA HIS A 57 -13.15 -15.71 2.79
C HIS A 57 -14.34 -15.05 3.51
N ASP A 58 -14.75 -15.67 4.61
CA ASP A 58 -15.47 -15.06 5.74
C ASP A 58 -16.65 -14.10 5.46
N GLY A 59 -17.50 -14.35 4.45
CA GLY A 59 -18.68 -13.49 4.24
C GLY A 59 -18.34 -12.02 3.90
N THR A 60 -17.05 -11.69 3.71
CA THR A 60 -16.56 -10.41 3.21
C THR A 60 -16.31 -10.44 1.70
N GLY A 61 -16.30 -11.63 1.07
CA GLY A 61 -16.25 -11.78 -0.38
C GLY A 61 -14.84 -11.76 -0.99
N GLU A 62 -13.77 -11.92 -0.21
CA GLU A 62 -12.42 -12.08 -0.77
C GLU A 62 -12.25 -13.43 -1.48
N LEU A 63 -11.56 -13.45 -2.62
CA LEU A 63 -11.33 -14.65 -3.45
C LEU A 63 -9.83 -14.90 -3.67
N TYR A 64 -9.38 -16.13 -3.45
CA TYR A 64 -7.97 -16.54 -3.62
C TYR A 64 -7.76 -17.71 -4.59
N ALA A 65 -6.77 -17.59 -5.47
CA ALA A 65 -6.25 -18.66 -6.32
C ALA A 65 -4.78 -18.94 -6.04
N TYR A 66 -4.43 -20.20 -5.77
CA TYR A 66 -3.08 -20.61 -5.38
C TYR A 66 -2.39 -21.44 -6.46
N TYR A 67 -1.10 -21.17 -6.68
CA TYR A 67 -0.31 -21.84 -7.70
C TYR A 67 1.01 -22.35 -7.13
N THR A 68 1.45 -23.48 -7.66
CA THR A 68 2.76 -24.07 -7.41
C THR A 68 3.69 -23.83 -8.61
N LEU A 69 4.98 -23.71 -8.33
CA LEU A 69 6.03 -23.59 -9.34
C LEU A 69 6.39 -24.98 -9.88
N LYS A 70 6.34 -25.14 -11.21
CA LYS A 70 6.66 -26.40 -11.92
C LYS A 70 8.14 -26.59 -12.21
N LYS A 71 8.85 -25.48 -12.41
CA LYS A 71 10.29 -25.48 -12.74
C LYS A 71 10.98 -24.23 -12.20
N PRO A 72 12.30 -24.26 -11.97
CA PRO A 72 13.03 -23.12 -11.41
C PRO A 72 12.80 -21.83 -12.20
N LEU A 73 12.52 -20.75 -11.49
CA LEU A 73 12.29 -19.43 -12.04
C LEU A 73 13.12 -18.40 -11.29
N LYS A 74 13.97 -17.68 -12.03
CA LYS A 74 14.78 -16.57 -11.52
C LYS A 74 14.29 -15.29 -12.18
N LEU A 75 14.09 -14.25 -11.39
CA LEU A 75 13.57 -12.97 -11.84
C LEU A 75 14.47 -11.85 -11.33
N LYS A 76 14.52 -10.77 -12.10
CA LYS A 76 15.21 -9.52 -11.76
C LYS A 76 14.33 -8.34 -12.16
N GLY A 77 14.28 -7.33 -11.31
CA GLY A 77 13.45 -6.15 -11.53
C GLY A 77 13.76 -5.04 -10.56
N GLU A 78 12.88 -4.06 -10.50
CA GLU A 78 12.87 -2.97 -9.55
C GLU A 78 11.68 -3.10 -8.59
N VAL A 79 11.90 -2.79 -7.32
CA VAL A 79 10.83 -2.55 -6.34
C VAL A 79 10.83 -1.07 -6.01
N VAL A 80 9.66 -0.45 -6.10
CA VAL A 80 9.44 0.96 -5.75
C VAL A 80 8.53 0.99 -4.54
N PHE A 81 9.01 1.59 -3.44
CA PHE A 81 8.18 1.93 -2.29
C PHE A 81 7.74 3.37 -2.41
N GLU A 82 6.44 3.64 -2.38
CA GLU A 82 5.88 4.99 -2.49
C GLU A 82 5.09 5.36 -1.22
N ASN A 83 5.38 6.54 -0.66
CA ASN A 83 4.58 7.20 0.37
C ASN A 83 3.70 8.28 -0.28
N LEU A 84 2.76 7.91 -1.14
CA LEU A 84 1.83 8.85 -1.77
C LEU A 84 0.41 8.44 -1.38
N ALA A 85 -0.46 9.40 -1.06
CA ALA A 85 -1.88 9.06 -0.94
C ALA A 85 -2.42 8.83 -2.35
N GLN A 86 -2.92 7.62 -2.58
CA GLN A 86 -3.91 7.35 -3.60
C GLN A 86 -5.16 6.95 -2.84
N PHE A 87 -6.29 7.59 -3.13
CA PHE A 87 -7.58 7.15 -2.64
C PHE A 87 -8.14 6.24 -3.72
N ASP A 88 -8.40 5.01 -3.35
CA ASP A 88 -9.17 4.07 -4.14
C ASP A 88 -10.67 4.32 -3.96
N GLU A 89 -11.49 3.54 -4.67
CA GLU A 89 -12.96 3.59 -4.61
C GLU A 89 -13.52 3.23 -3.21
N CYS A 90 -12.66 2.78 -2.27
CA CYS A 90 -13.00 2.43 -0.90
C CYS A 90 -12.50 3.48 0.14
N ASP A 91 -12.14 4.69 -0.29
CA ASP A 91 -11.73 5.81 0.56
C ASP A 91 -10.48 5.52 1.43
N GLN A 92 -9.65 4.53 1.06
CA GLN A 92 -8.43 4.22 1.81
C GLN A 92 -7.22 4.88 1.15
N SER A 93 -6.42 5.57 1.97
CA SER A 93 -5.17 6.17 1.53
C SER A 93 -4.03 5.17 1.69
N ASP A 94 -3.77 4.38 0.66
CA ASP A 94 -2.82 3.29 0.78
C ASP A 94 -1.43 3.60 0.26
N MET A 95 -0.45 3.06 0.98
CA MET A 95 0.90 2.91 0.43
C MET A 95 0.85 1.84 -0.64
N GLN A 96 1.56 2.04 -1.74
CA GLN A 96 1.74 0.97 -2.71
C GLN A 96 3.23 0.69 -2.86
N SER A 97 3.58 -0.60 -2.75
CA SER A 97 4.83 -1.07 -3.30
C SER A 97 4.54 -1.58 -4.70
N ARG A 98 5.28 -1.09 -5.68
CA ARG A 98 5.16 -1.52 -7.08
C ARG A 98 6.40 -2.31 -7.44
N LEU A 99 6.20 -3.53 -7.91
CA LEU A 99 7.28 -4.43 -8.33
C LEU A 99 7.38 -4.39 -9.87
N TYR A 100 8.27 -3.59 -10.42
CA TYR A 100 8.50 -3.58 -11.86
C TYR A 100 9.51 -4.65 -12.25
N ILE A 101 9.08 -5.73 -12.90
CA ILE A 101 10.03 -6.73 -13.42
C ILE A 101 10.41 -6.32 -14.86
N GLU A 102 11.69 -5.99 -15.07
CA GLU A 102 12.18 -5.52 -16.38
C GLU A 102 12.32 -6.66 -17.42
N SER A 103 12.29 -6.22 -18.68
CA SER A 103 11.88 -6.90 -19.91
C SER A 103 12.59 -8.18 -20.37
N ASP A 104 13.60 -8.68 -19.64
CA ASP A 104 14.22 -9.98 -19.98
C ASP A 104 13.28 -11.15 -19.63
N SER A 105 12.26 -10.90 -18.79
CA SER A 105 11.23 -11.85 -18.38
C SER A 105 9.89 -11.53 -19.05
N LYS A 106 9.84 -11.61 -20.39
CA LYS A 106 8.57 -11.49 -21.14
C LYS A 106 7.52 -12.43 -20.56
N GLY A 107 6.30 -11.95 -20.34
CA GLY A 107 5.19 -12.74 -19.80
C GLY A 107 5.00 -12.70 -18.28
N PHE A 108 5.75 -11.86 -17.55
CA PHE A 108 5.61 -11.69 -16.10
C PHE A 108 5.08 -10.29 -15.68
N ASP A 109 4.49 -9.54 -16.61
CA ASP A 109 3.93 -8.21 -16.35
C ASP A 109 2.84 -8.20 -15.26
N PHE A 110 2.16 -9.33 -15.05
CA PHE A 110 1.15 -9.49 -14.00
C PHE A 110 1.74 -9.31 -12.59
N LEU A 111 3.05 -9.47 -12.40
CA LEU A 111 3.70 -9.32 -11.09
C LEU A 111 3.84 -7.85 -10.64
N LYS A 112 3.40 -6.86 -11.44
CA LYS A 112 3.59 -5.42 -11.16
C LYS A 112 3.06 -4.94 -9.82
N THR A 113 2.04 -5.61 -9.30
CA THR A 113 1.33 -5.27 -8.07
C THR A 113 1.55 -6.30 -6.97
N PHE A 114 2.48 -7.25 -7.15
CA PHE A 114 2.66 -8.34 -6.21
C PHE A 114 3.55 -7.97 -5.04
N ARG A 115 3.18 -8.50 -3.87
CA ARG A 115 4.04 -8.52 -2.69
C ARG A 115 5.10 -9.60 -2.81
N LEU A 116 6.32 -9.28 -2.41
CA LEU A 116 7.41 -10.26 -2.32
C LEU A 116 7.39 -10.90 -0.93
N SER A 117 6.88 -12.12 -0.82
CA SER A 117 6.92 -12.83 0.45
C SER A 117 8.28 -13.50 0.66
N VAL A 118 9.09 -12.96 1.57
CA VAL A 118 10.40 -13.53 1.94
C VAL A 118 10.32 -14.29 3.27
N ASN A 119 11.01 -15.41 3.38
CA ASN A 119 11.12 -16.20 4.62
C ASN A 119 12.38 -15.84 5.44
N SER A 120 12.80 -14.57 5.43
CA SER A 120 14.02 -14.14 6.11
C SER A 120 13.88 -12.76 6.72
N LYS A 121 13.92 -12.72 8.07
CA LYS A 121 13.96 -11.48 8.85
C LYS A 121 15.17 -10.61 8.48
N GLN A 122 16.30 -11.24 8.17
CA GLN A 122 17.54 -10.54 7.81
C GLN A 122 17.36 -9.68 6.55
N ILE A 123 16.58 -10.16 5.57
CA ILE A 123 16.30 -9.42 4.33
C ILE A 123 15.47 -8.18 4.63
N ALA A 124 14.45 -8.29 5.48
CA ALA A 124 13.70 -7.13 5.94
C ALA A 124 14.59 -6.13 6.69
N GLU A 125 15.44 -6.58 7.60
CA GLU A 125 16.41 -5.70 8.30
C GLU A 125 17.38 -5.01 7.32
N GLN A 126 17.86 -5.73 6.30
CA GLN A 126 18.73 -5.19 5.26
C GLN A 126 18.02 -4.13 4.39
N MET A 127 16.73 -4.28 4.11
CA MET A 127 15.96 -3.25 3.41
C MET A 127 15.71 -2.04 4.28
N GLN A 128 15.32 -2.26 5.53
CA GLN A 128 15.07 -1.16 6.47
C GLN A 128 16.29 -0.26 6.65
N SER A 129 17.49 -0.84 6.72
CA SER A 129 18.74 -0.07 6.85
C SER A 129 19.08 0.76 5.61
N GLN A 130 18.51 0.44 4.45
CA GLN A 130 18.69 1.21 3.21
C GLN A 130 17.59 2.26 2.98
N LEU A 131 16.44 2.13 3.65
CA LEU A 131 15.37 3.12 3.62
C LEU A 131 15.81 4.39 4.35
N PRO A 132 15.67 5.58 3.73
CA PRO A 132 16.05 6.82 4.35
C PRO A 132 15.09 7.19 5.49
N LYS A 133 15.61 7.92 6.49
CA LYS A 133 14.84 8.30 7.68
C LYS A 133 13.56 9.07 7.32
N TRP A 134 13.61 9.98 6.35
CA TRP A 134 12.44 10.75 5.92
C TRP A 134 11.29 9.84 5.44
N PHE A 135 11.61 8.75 4.75
CA PHE A 135 10.64 7.80 4.24
C PHE A 135 9.97 7.04 5.39
N LEU A 136 10.78 6.58 6.35
CA LEU A 136 10.29 5.90 7.56
C LEU A 136 9.48 6.85 8.45
N ASP A 137 9.81 8.15 8.43
CA ASP A 137 9.06 9.20 9.12
C ASP A 137 7.70 9.51 8.49
N GLY A 138 7.38 8.95 7.32
CA GLY A 138 6.13 9.14 6.59
C GLY A 138 6.11 10.30 5.59
N VAL A 139 7.27 10.89 5.30
CA VAL A 139 7.38 11.92 4.26
C VAL A 139 7.16 11.28 2.89
N ALA A 140 6.43 12.00 2.03
CA ALA A 140 6.02 11.54 0.73
C ALA A 140 7.19 11.53 -0.26
N GLY A 141 7.20 10.52 -1.11
CA GLY A 141 8.32 10.24 -1.99
C GLY A 141 8.38 8.78 -2.38
N GLU A 142 9.42 8.44 -3.12
CA GLU A 142 9.70 7.10 -3.59
C GLU A 142 11.12 6.66 -3.21
N VAL A 143 11.27 5.37 -2.91
CA VAL A 143 12.57 4.72 -2.76
C VAL A 143 12.59 3.50 -3.66
N ARG A 144 13.58 3.44 -4.55
CA ARG A 144 13.70 2.41 -5.58
C ARG A 144 14.83 1.47 -5.27
N PHE A 145 14.58 0.18 -5.46
CA PHE A 145 15.54 -0.91 -5.25
C PHE A 145 15.63 -1.76 -6.51
N GLN A 146 16.84 -2.06 -6.96
CA GLN A 146 17.05 -3.20 -7.83
C GLN A 146 16.96 -4.47 -7.00
N VAL A 147 16.20 -5.45 -7.49
CA VAL A 147 16.05 -6.76 -6.88
C VAL A 147 16.35 -7.90 -7.85
N SER A 148 16.84 -9.01 -7.34
CA SER A 148 16.86 -10.30 -8.05
C SER A 148 16.58 -11.43 -7.08
N PHE A 149 15.80 -12.42 -7.50
CA PHE A 149 15.34 -13.49 -6.62
C PHE A 149 15.01 -14.77 -7.38
N GLU A 150 14.83 -15.85 -6.63
CA GLU A 150 14.30 -17.11 -7.12
C GLU A 150 12.91 -17.33 -6.54
N VAL A 151 11.96 -17.73 -7.37
CA VAL A 151 10.63 -18.12 -6.91
C VAL A 151 10.74 -19.47 -6.23
N GLU A 152 10.04 -19.65 -5.11
CA GLU A 152 10.04 -20.89 -4.35
C GLU A 152 8.64 -21.41 -4.06
N ASN A 153 8.54 -22.74 -4.00
CA ASN A 153 7.41 -23.43 -3.42
C ASN A 153 7.58 -23.47 -1.89
N ARG A 154 6.75 -22.75 -1.15
CA ARG A 154 6.77 -22.71 0.32
C ARG A 154 5.55 -23.39 0.91
N GLU A 155 5.74 -24.18 1.96
CA GLU A 155 4.65 -24.79 2.73
C GLU A 155 3.89 -23.73 3.53
N GLU A 156 2.66 -23.45 3.11
CA GLU A 156 1.80 -22.43 3.69
C GLU A 156 0.40 -22.98 3.92
N ASP A 157 -0.30 -22.41 4.89
CA ASP A 157 -1.72 -22.68 5.09
C ASP A 157 -2.51 -22.06 3.93
N ILE A 158 -3.37 -22.86 3.32
CA ILE A 158 -4.38 -22.43 2.34
C ILE A 158 -5.60 -22.03 3.16
N ALA A 159 -6.10 -20.81 2.93
CA ALA A 159 -7.37 -20.39 3.51
C ALA A 159 -8.46 -21.39 3.11
N SER A 160 -9.21 -21.93 4.07
CA SER A 160 -10.34 -22.81 3.79
C SER A 160 -11.61 -22.23 4.39
N SER A 161 -12.69 -22.23 3.61
CA SER A 161 -14.03 -21.85 4.06
C SER A 161 -14.79 -22.99 4.75
N HIS A 162 -14.18 -24.18 4.83
CA HIS A 162 -14.84 -25.38 5.33
C HIS A 162 -14.59 -25.55 6.83
N TYR A 163 -15.60 -25.19 7.61
CA TYR A 163 -15.80 -25.70 8.95
C TYR A 163 -16.01 -27.22 8.86
N ASP A 164 -15.30 -28.00 9.68
CA ASP A 164 -15.71 -29.39 9.89
C ASP A 164 -17.07 -29.45 10.61
N GLU A 165 -17.66 -30.65 10.76
CA GLU A 165 -18.95 -30.85 11.45
C GLU A 165 -18.96 -30.32 12.89
N GLU A 166 -17.78 -30.01 13.46
CA GLU A 166 -17.56 -29.48 14.80
C GLU A 166 -17.27 -27.96 14.80
N GLY A 167 -17.26 -27.29 13.65
CA GLY A 167 -17.00 -25.85 13.53
C GLY A 167 -15.52 -25.47 13.52
N ILE A 168 -14.59 -26.42 13.36
CA ILE A 168 -13.15 -26.20 13.42
C ILE A 168 -12.56 -26.24 12.01
N THR A 169 -11.96 -25.13 11.58
CA THR A 169 -11.17 -25.08 10.33
C THR A 169 -9.82 -25.77 10.55
N LYS A 170 -9.59 -26.93 9.94
CA LYS A 170 -8.24 -27.49 9.82
C LYS A 170 -7.54 -26.82 8.63
N PRO A 171 -6.44 -26.07 8.83
CA PRO A 171 -5.74 -25.46 7.71
C PRO A 171 -5.18 -26.54 6.80
N HIS A 172 -5.50 -26.46 5.51
CA HIS A 172 -4.90 -27.33 4.50
C HIS A 172 -3.55 -26.74 4.11
N ARG A 173 -2.45 -27.48 4.30
CA ARG A 173 -1.11 -27.01 3.95
C ARG A 173 -0.71 -27.49 2.57
N ALA A 174 -0.14 -26.57 1.78
CA ALA A 174 0.42 -26.93 0.48
C ALA A 174 1.65 -26.08 0.13
N LYS A 175 2.35 -26.54 -0.91
CA LYS A 175 3.48 -25.85 -1.53
C LYS A 175 3.02 -24.77 -2.50
N ILE A 176 2.97 -23.54 -2.00
CA ILE A 176 2.51 -22.35 -2.72
C ILE A 176 3.73 -21.56 -3.21
N ALA A 177 3.73 -21.21 -4.49
CA ALA A 177 4.66 -20.23 -5.07
C ALA A 177 4.02 -18.87 -5.29
N LEU A 178 2.74 -18.86 -5.67
CA LEU A 178 1.99 -17.67 -6.01
C LEU A 178 0.60 -17.79 -5.37
N ALA A 179 0.14 -16.74 -4.73
CA ALA A 179 -1.27 -16.56 -4.40
C ALA A 179 -1.76 -15.33 -5.14
N LEU A 180 -2.85 -15.47 -5.88
CA LEU A 180 -3.65 -14.37 -6.41
C LEU A 180 -4.78 -14.16 -5.44
N GLY A 181 -5.00 -12.93 -5.00
CA GLY A 181 -6.20 -12.62 -4.25
C GLY A 181 -6.88 -11.38 -4.79
N GLN A 182 -8.21 -11.40 -4.74
CA GLN A 182 -9.11 -10.32 -5.06
C GLN A 182 -9.82 -9.93 -3.76
N ALA A 183 -9.57 -8.72 -3.29
CA ALA A 183 -10.33 -8.10 -2.22
C ALA A 183 -11.34 -7.12 -2.83
N LEU A 184 -12.52 -6.98 -2.21
CA LEU A 184 -13.52 -5.97 -2.62
C LEU A 184 -13.06 -4.54 -2.33
N CYS A 185 -12.14 -4.38 -1.39
CA CYS A 185 -11.45 -3.12 -1.09
C CYS A 185 -9.95 -3.39 -0.94
N ASP A 186 -9.16 -2.53 -1.56
CA ASP A 186 -7.73 -2.66 -1.84
C ASP A 186 -6.89 -3.21 -0.69
N PHE A 187 -6.43 -4.45 -0.85
CA PHE A 187 -5.01 -4.77 -0.72
C PHE A 187 -4.69 -5.73 -1.85
N THR A 188 -3.52 -5.60 -2.46
CA THR A 188 -3.00 -6.68 -3.30
C THR A 188 -2.67 -7.85 -2.38
N THR A 189 -3.68 -8.65 -2.04
CA THR A 189 -3.52 -9.89 -1.30
C THR A 189 -2.69 -10.89 -2.11
N SER A 190 -2.57 -10.63 -3.42
CA SER A 190 -1.60 -11.23 -4.32
C SER A 190 -0.16 -11.15 -3.81
N LYS A 191 0.48 -12.32 -3.71
CA LYS A 191 1.87 -12.46 -3.24
C LYS A 191 2.61 -13.53 -4.04
N ILE A 192 3.93 -13.38 -4.12
CA ILE A 192 4.84 -14.38 -4.66
C ILE A 192 5.89 -14.76 -3.61
N ASN A 193 6.09 -16.06 -3.43
CA ASN A 193 7.06 -16.59 -2.49
C ASN A 193 8.45 -16.62 -3.13
N VAL A 194 9.41 -15.98 -2.46
CA VAL A 194 10.76 -15.81 -3.01
C VAL A 194 11.83 -16.18 -1.99
N LYS A 195 12.95 -16.65 -2.53
CA LYS A 195 14.21 -16.91 -1.81
C LYS A 195 15.38 -16.29 -2.54
N ASN A 196 16.53 -16.27 -1.87
CA ASN A 196 17.77 -15.72 -2.42
C ASN A 196 17.60 -14.28 -2.93
N LEU A 197 16.73 -13.49 -2.28
CA LEU A 197 16.46 -12.12 -2.67
C LEU A 197 17.71 -11.26 -2.42
N GLN A 198 18.26 -10.74 -3.50
CA GLN A 198 19.30 -9.72 -3.50
C GLN A 198 18.64 -8.38 -3.74
N ILE A 199 19.09 -7.37 -3.00
CA ILE A 199 18.51 -6.03 -2.98
C ILE A 199 19.61 -4.99 -3.01
N ARG A 200 19.40 -3.92 -3.76
CA ARG A 200 20.30 -2.77 -3.79
C ARG A 200 19.50 -1.50 -4.06
N LYS A 201 19.55 -0.53 -3.15
CA LYS A 201 18.98 0.80 -3.40
C LYS A 201 19.59 1.40 -4.67
N ILE A 202 18.75 1.89 -5.57
CA ILE A 202 19.17 2.53 -6.82
C ILE A 202 18.90 4.03 -6.81
N SER A 203 17.79 4.48 -6.24
CA SER A 203 17.47 5.89 -6.13
C SER A 203 16.47 6.16 -5.02
N GLU A 204 16.37 7.42 -4.64
CA GLU A 204 15.34 7.93 -3.75
C GLU A 204 14.95 9.34 -4.21
N LYS A 205 13.68 9.70 -4.03
CA LYS A 205 13.16 11.00 -4.45
C LYS A 205 12.07 11.44 -3.48
N ILE A 206 12.28 12.60 -2.87
CA ILE A 206 11.28 13.28 -2.06
C ILE A 206 10.40 14.13 -2.98
N VAL A 207 9.09 14.20 -2.72
CA VAL A 207 8.21 15.12 -3.44
C VAL A 207 8.16 16.48 -2.77
N ASP A 208 8.01 17.55 -3.56
CA ASP A 208 7.86 18.92 -3.06
C ASP A 208 6.43 19.22 -2.58
N LYS A 209 6.24 20.39 -1.94
CA LYS A 209 4.97 20.88 -1.37
C LYS A 209 3.75 20.67 -2.29
N LYS A 210 3.92 20.83 -3.61
CA LYS A 210 2.85 20.67 -4.60
C LYS A 210 2.16 19.30 -4.52
N ALA A 211 2.91 18.22 -4.25
CA ALA A 211 2.31 16.88 -4.14
C ALA A 211 1.39 16.76 -2.91
N TYR A 212 1.71 17.47 -1.84
CA TYR A 212 0.91 17.51 -0.62
C TYR A 212 -0.34 18.39 -0.72
N GLN A 213 -0.47 19.21 -1.76
CA GLN A 213 -1.61 20.10 -1.98
C GLN A 213 -2.70 19.46 -2.85
N GLN A 214 -2.56 18.18 -3.20
CA GLN A 214 -3.63 17.44 -3.85
C GLN A 214 -4.78 17.22 -2.87
N VAL A 215 -6.03 17.30 -3.37
CA VAL A 215 -7.25 17.20 -2.54
C VAL A 215 -7.21 15.95 -1.67
N ASP A 216 -6.94 14.80 -2.27
CA ASP A 216 -6.73 13.51 -1.64
C ASP A 216 -5.77 13.58 -0.44
N MET A 217 -4.55 14.07 -0.66
CA MET A 217 -3.55 14.25 0.40
C MET A 217 -4.04 15.18 1.50
N LEU A 218 -4.71 16.27 1.15
CA LEU A 218 -5.20 17.26 2.09
C LEU A 218 -6.41 16.78 2.89
N PHE A 219 -7.36 16.10 2.25
CA PHE A 219 -8.55 15.54 2.89
C PHE A 219 -8.17 14.44 3.89
N GLY A 220 -7.20 13.61 3.54
CA GLY A 220 -6.71 12.58 4.45
C GLY A 220 -5.83 13.13 5.58
N TYR A 221 -4.84 13.94 5.22
CA TYR A 221 -3.70 14.23 6.08
C TYR A 221 -3.52 15.72 6.42
N GLY A 222 -4.29 16.61 5.79
CA GLY A 222 -4.21 18.04 6.01
C GLY A 222 -4.66 18.42 7.42
N LEU A 223 -3.89 19.30 8.06
CA LEU A 223 -4.20 19.87 9.36
C LEU A 223 -4.32 21.39 9.26
N ILE A 224 -5.24 21.95 10.05
CA ILE A 224 -5.47 23.39 10.18
C ILE A 224 -5.18 23.78 11.63
N LEU A 225 -4.59 24.96 11.84
CA LEU A 225 -4.39 25.50 13.19
C LEU A 225 -5.72 26.00 13.75
N GLU A 226 -5.99 25.70 15.01
CA GLU A 226 -7.11 26.31 15.72
C GLU A 226 -6.76 27.72 16.21
N ASP A 227 -7.73 28.65 16.16
CA ASP A 227 -7.55 30.05 16.55
C ASP A 227 -7.69 30.32 18.07
N LYS A 228 -7.37 29.33 18.91
CA LYS A 228 -7.49 29.46 20.37
C LYS A 228 -6.32 30.23 20.99
N ASP A 229 -5.12 30.04 20.43
CA ASP A 229 -3.88 30.65 20.91
C ASP A 229 -3.34 31.66 19.89
N LYS A 230 -2.47 32.58 20.32
CA LYS A 230 -1.75 33.48 19.40
C LYS A 230 -0.73 32.75 18.52
N PHE A 231 -0.23 31.63 19.02
CA PHE A 231 0.75 30.80 18.34
C PHE A 231 0.63 29.35 18.79
N VAL A 232 1.06 28.45 17.92
CA VAL A 232 1.21 27.02 18.19
C VAL A 232 2.68 26.66 18.21
N ASN A 233 3.11 25.85 19.19
CA ASN A 233 4.51 25.43 19.30
C ASN A 233 4.73 24.14 18.51
N LEU A 234 5.56 24.19 17.47
CA LEU A 234 6.09 22.98 16.85
C LEU A 234 7.27 22.47 17.68
N ARG A 235 7.20 21.25 18.18
CA ARG A 235 8.23 20.67 19.07
C ARG A 235 9.00 19.54 18.41
N GLN A 236 10.22 19.28 18.89
CA GLN A 236 11.04 18.17 18.41
C GLN A 236 10.49 16.79 18.82
N SER A 237 9.80 16.73 19.97
CA SER A 237 9.14 15.56 20.53
C SER A 237 7.95 16.02 21.39
N PRO A 238 7.04 15.12 21.79
CA PRO A 238 6.05 15.42 22.83
C PRO A 238 6.72 16.07 24.05
N ASN A 239 6.22 17.23 24.48
CA ASN A 239 6.78 18.06 25.56
C ASN A 239 8.27 18.47 25.42
N GLY A 240 8.88 18.23 24.25
CA GLY A 240 10.28 18.51 24.00
C GLY A 240 10.57 19.98 23.66
N LYS A 241 11.80 20.23 23.21
CA LYS A 241 12.25 21.56 22.77
C LYS A 241 11.35 22.11 21.67
N ILE A 242 11.03 23.40 21.75
CA ILE A 242 10.33 24.14 20.69
C ILE A 242 11.29 24.31 19.51
N LEU A 243 10.90 23.83 18.33
CA LEU A 243 11.59 24.06 17.07
C LEU A 243 11.25 25.42 16.50
N THR A 244 9.96 25.78 16.53
CA THR A 244 9.46 27.09 16.09
C THR A 244 8.09 27.37 16.69
N GLN A 245 7.72 28.65 16.75
CA GLN A 245 6.38 29.11 17.09
C GLN A 245 5.69 29.54 15.81
N ILE A 246 4.52 28.96 15.54
CA ILE A 246 3.74 29.22 14.33
C ILE A 246 2.62 30.18 14.71
N PRO A 247 2.62 31.44 14.23
CA PRO A 247 1.52 32.37 14.50
C PRO A 247 0.23 31.84 13.89
N THR A 248 -0.85 31.77 14.66
CA THR A 248 -2.17 31.31 14.17
C THR A 248 -2.74 32.24 13.09
N SER A 249 -2.36 33.53 13.12
CA SER A 249 -2.66 34.50 12.05
C SER A 249 -2.07 34.15 10.69
N GLN A 250 -1.16 33.17 10.59
CA GLN A 250 -0.58 32.68 9.33
C GLN A 250 -1.17 31.35 8.85
N LYS A 251 -2.25 30.84 9.48
CA LYS A 251 -2.80 29.51 9.20
C LYS A 251 -3.11 29.25 7.72
N ASP A 252 -3.48 30.28 6.96
CA ASP A 252 -3.80 30.16 5.52
C ASP A 252 -2.54 30.08 4.65
N ASN A 253 -1.43 30.67 5.11
CA ASN A 253 -0.19 30.77 4.35
C ASN A 253 0.74 29.57 4.54
N ILE A 254 0.53 28.77 5.59
CA ILE A 254 1.34 27.58 5.88
C ILE A 254 0.77 26.31 5.22
N LEU A 255 1.47 25.19 5.32
CA LEU A 255 0.86 23.87 5.12
C LEU A 255 1.30 22.93 6.24
N LEU A 256 0.35 22.21 6.83
CA LEU A 256 0.57 21.19 7.85
C LEU A 256 -0.01 19.87 7.36
N ILE A 257 0.84 18.85 7.35
CA ILE A 257 0.48 17.48 6.96
C ILE A 257 0.74 16.56 8.15
N GLY A 258 -0.26 15.83 8.59
CA GLY A 258 -0.10 14.75 9.56
C GLY A 258 0.77 13.62 8.98
N LEU A 259 1.79 13.21 9.73
CA LEU A 259 2.67 12.11 9.35
C LEU A 259 2.32 10.85 10.12
N ILE A 260 2.30 9.74 9.40
CA ILE A 260 2.15 8.39 9.97
C ILE A 260 3.53 7.73 10.04
N ASP A 261 3.83 7.08 11.17
CA ASP A 261 5.04 6.27 11.31
C ASP A 261 4.97 5.06 10.36
N LYS A 262 5.91 4.99 9.42
CA LYS A 262 5.94 3.96 8.37
C LYS A 262 6.85 2.78 8.71
N HIS A 263 7.46 2.71 9.90
CA HIS A 263 8.39 1.64 10.26
C HIS A 263 7.83 0.21 10.11
N LYS A 264 6.50 0.05 10.18
CA LYS A 264 5.82 -1.24 10.02
C LYS A 264 5.13 -1.44 8.66
N VAL A 265 4.63 -0.40 7.97
CA VAL A 265 3.86 -0.57 6.72
C VAL A 265 4.68 -1.23 5.61
N TRP A 266 5.87 -0.71 5.34
CA TRP A 266 6.63 -1.18 4.17
C TRP A 266 7.00 -2.67 4.30
N ARG A 267 7.08 -3.19 5.53
CA ARG A 267 7.34 -4.61 5.81
C ARG A 267 6.21 -5.52 5.32
N TYR A 268 4.97 -5.03 5.24
CA TYR A 268 3.85 -5.77 4.66
C TYR A 268 4.14 -6.26 3.23
N TYR A 269 4.83 -5.44 2.44
CA TYR A 269 5.09 -5.75 1.04
C TYR A 269 6.28 -6.69 0.85
N ILE A 270 7.10 -6.91 1.88
CA ILE A 270 8.33 -7.70 1.78
C ILE A 270 8.49 -8.81 2.81
N SER A 271 7.54 -9.04 3.72
CA SER A 271 7.73 -10.06 4.77
C SER A 271 6.48 -10.87 5.09
N GLN A 272 6.69 -11.96 5.83
CA GLN A 272 5.65 -12.74 6.52
C GLN A 272 5.04 -11.93 7.67
N VAL A 273 4.59 -10.70 7.44
CA VAL A 273 3.79 -10.03 8.46
C VAL A 273 2.50 -10.84 8.56
N ASP A 274 2.32 -11.48 9.71
CA ASP A 274 1.09 -12.15 10.09
C ASP A 274 -0.07 -11.16 9.89
N GLN A 275 -1.17 -11.58 9.25
CA GLN A 275 -2.34 -10.73 9.03
C GLN A 275 -2.81 -10.07 10.34
N ASP A 276 -2.61 -10.76 11.47
CA ASP A 276 -2.90 -10.24 12.81
C ASP A 276 -2.07 -9.00 13.19
N THR A 277 -0.81 -8.90 12.73
CA THR A 277 0.02 -7.71 12.99
C THR A 277 -0.38 -6.52 12.12
N ILE A 278 -1.07 -6.79 11.01
CA ILE A 278 -1.61 -5.77 10.09
C ILE A 278 -2.90 -5.19 10.68
N TRP A 279 -3.80 -6.02 11.23
CA TRP A 279 -5.03 -5.54 11.88
C TRP A 279 -4.76 -4.74 13.17
N GLU A 280 -3.80 -5.18 13.99
CA GLU A 280 -3.34 -4.41 15.16
C GLU A 280 -2.64 -3.08 14.75
N TYR A 281 -2.17 -3.02 13.50
CA TYR A 281 -1.62 -1.84 12.87
C TYR A 281 -2.70 -0.95 12.25
N TYR A 282 -3.78 -1.50 11.67
CA TYR A 282 -4.96 -0.73 11.22
C TYR A 282 -5.60 0.04 12.37
N ASP A 283 -5.73 -0.57 13.55
CA ASP A 283 -6.21 0.12 14.76
C ASP A 283 -5.29 1.29 15.20
N GLN A 284 -4.02 1.28 14.78
CA GLN A 284 -3.04 2.33 15.09
C GLN A 284 -2.85 3.33 13.93
N VAL A 285 -3.15 2.94 12.68
CA VAL A 285 -2.74 3.61 11.42
C VAL A 285 -3.91 3.99 10.52
N LEU A 286 -5.14 3.62 10.89
CA LEU A 286 -6.30 4.45 10.63
C LEU A 286 -6.42 5.47 11.78
N PRO A 287 -5.73 6.64 11.76
CA PRO A 287 -6.12 7.76 12.60
C PRO A 287 -7.40 8.42 12.06
N TYR A 288 -8.26 7.69 11.37
CA TYR A 288 -9.61 8.12 11.05
C TYR A 288 -10.51 7.45 12.07
N VAL A 289 -11.12 8.29 12.93
CA VAL A 289 -12.02 7.92 14.04
C VAL A 289 -11.33 7.66 15.40
N GLY A 290 -10.89 8.74 16.04
CA GLY A 290 -11.41 9.04 17.38
C GLY A 290 -10.85 8.33 18.63
N ASN A 291 -9.80 7.52 18.59
CA ASN A 291 -9.34 6.85 19.82
C ASN A 291 -7.83 6.70 20.05
N ASN A 292 -6.99 7.50 19.39
CA ASN A 292 -5.56 7.50 19.71
C ASN A 292 -5.32 8.20 21.07
N LYS A 293 -4.87 7.44 22.08
CA LYS A 293 -4.46 7.95 23.40
C LYS A 293 -3.31 8.96 23.33
N ASN A 294 -2.67 9.12 22.16
CA ASN A 294 -1.57 10.03 21.96
C ASN A 294 -2.09 11.46 21.74
N GLU A 295 -1.68 12.39 22.60
CA GLU A 295 -2.11 13.79 22.56
C GLU A 295 -1.36 14.63 21.53
N TRP A 296 -0.48 14.02 20.75
CA TRP A 296 0.45 14.71 19.85
C TRP A 296 0.35 14.17 18.42
N HIS A 297 0.20 15.08 17.45
CA HIS A 297 0.36 14.79 16.04
C HIS A 297 1.81 15.01 15.63
N LYS A 298 2.43 14.01 15.00
CA LYS A 298 3.64 14.22 14.21
C LYS A 298 3.24 14.90 12.91
N VAL A 299 3.92 15.98 12.54
CA VAL A 299 3.54 16.80 11.39
C VAL A 299 4.75 17.17 10.54
N LEU A 300 4.51 17.30 9.24
CA LEU A 300 5.37 18.01 8.30
C LEU A 300 4.81 19.43 8.12
N TYR A 301 5.62 20.42 8.47
CA TYR A 301 5.28 21.84 8.43
C TYR A 301 6.06 22.55 7.31
N PHE A 302 5.33 23.12 6.36
CA PHE A 302 5.85 24.05 5.36
C PHE A 302 5.55 25.49 5.77
N PRO A 303 6.58 26.30 6.11
CA PRO A 303 6.43 27.74 6.28
C PRO A 303 5.94 28.46 5.01
N PRO A 304 5.48 29.72 5.11
CA PRO A 304 4.80 30.43 4.01
C PRO A 304 5.52 30.49 2.66
N ASN A 305 6.85 30.45 2.64
CA ASN A 305 7.66 30.59 1.42
C ASN A 305 8.50 29.35 1.11
N ILE A 306 8.22 28.22 1.77
CA ILE A 306 8.96 26.98 1.59
C ILE A 306 8.17 26.05 0.68
N ASN A 307 8.75 25.75 -0.48
CA ASN A 307 8.19 24.81 -1.45
C ASN A 307 8.95 23.48 -1.50
N LYS A 308 10.23 23.49 -1.12
CA LYS A 308 11.08 22.30 -1.06
C LYS A 308 10.86 21.55 0.25
N THR A 309 10.59 20.26 0.17
CA THR A 309 10.31 19.43 1.35
C THR A 309 11.53 19.27 2.26
N GLU A 310 12.75 19.33 1.71
CA GLU A 310 13.98 19.29 2.51
C GLU A 310 14.18 20.54 3.39
N SER A 311 13.48 21.63 3.07
CA SER A 311 13.47 22.86 3.88
C SER A 311 12.26 22.95 4.82
N ALA A 312 11.37 21.97 4.79
CA ALA A 312 10.25 21.86 5.72
C ALA A 312 10.73 21.33 7.09
N LEU A 313 9.89 21.51 8.12
CA LEU A 313 10.19 21.03 9.47
C LEU A 313 9.31 19.84 9.82
N ILE A 314 9.91 18.80 10.39
CA ILE A 314 9.18 17.70 11.02
C ILE A 314 9.18 17.94 12.52
N GLY A 315 8.00 17.88 13.14
CA GLY A 315 7.87 18.03 14.58
C GLY A 315 6.54 17.52 15.11
N TYR A 316 6.20 17.93 16.32
CA TYR A 316 5.01 17.51 17.04
C TYR A 316 4.19 18.72 17.46
N ILE A 317 2.88 18.65 17.24
CA ILE A 317 1.88 19.64 17.68
C ILE A 317 0.84 18.92 18.53
N HIS A 318 0.37 19.57 19.59
CA HIS A 318 -0.66 18.99 20.45
C HIS A 318 -2.02 18.96 19.73
N LYS A 319 -2.77 17.86 19.87
CA LYS A 319 -4.04 17.64 19.16
C LYS A 319 -5.10 18.70 19.42
N SER A 320 -5.05 19.37 20.58
CA SER A 320 -6.00 20.44 20.92
C SER A 320 -5.70 21.79 20.25
N GLN A 321 -4.68 21.86 19.40
CA GLN A 321 -4.26 23.09 18.71
C GLN A 321 -4.41 22.99 17.19
N VAL A 322 -4.89 21.85 16.71
CA VAL A 322 -5.10 21.58 15.29
C VAL A 322 -6.40 20.83 15.09
N GLU A 323 -7.03 21.07 13.95
CA GLU A 323 -8.16 20.29 13.46
C GLU A 323 -7.83 19.66 12.12
N LYS A 324 -8.60 18.64 11.73
CA LYS A 324 -8.47 18.03 10.41
C LYS A 324 -9.09 18.95 9.37
N MET A 325 -8.43 19.01 8.22
CA MET A 325 -8.99 19.67 7.05
C MET A 325 -10.21 18.87 6.54
N SER A 326 -11.34 19.55 6.38
CA SER A 326 -12.50 18.99 5.70
C SER A 326 -12.26 18.82 4.20
N TYR A 327 -13.11 18.04 3.52
CA TYR A 327 -13.02 17.89 2.07
C TYR A 327 -13.14 19.22 1.34
N ASP A 328 -14.11 20.06 1.74
CA ASP A 328 -14.32 21.38 1.11
C ASP A 328 -13.11 22.31 1.29
N GLU A 329 -12.45 22.27 2.47
CA GLU A 329 -11.22 23.02 2.70
C GLU A 329 -10.05 22.47 1.89
N ALA A 330 -9.96 21.15 1.74
CA ALA A 330 -8.97 20.50 0.89
C ALA A 330 -9.16 20.88 -0.58
N GLU A 331 -10.39 20.87 -1.10
CA GLU A 331 -10.73 21.36 -2.44
C GLU A 331 -10.31 22.81 -2.61
N ALA A 332 -10.75 23.70 -1.71
CA ALA A 332 -10.45 25.13 -1.76
C ALA A 332 -8.95 25.41 -1.76
N ARG A 333 -8.18 24.67 -0.95
CA ARG A 333 -6.73 24.86 -0.81
C ARG A 333 -5.92 24.23 -1.94
N SER A 334 -6.46 23.21 -2.61
CA SER A 334 -5.83 22.60 -3.80
C SER A 334 -5.91 23.49 -5.05
N GLY A 335 -6.81 24.49 -5.06
CA GLY A 335 -7.05 25.36 -6.21
C GLY A 335 -7.92 24.72 -7.30
N ARG A 336 -8.53 23.55 -7.08
CA ARG A 336 -9.62 23.03 -7.91
C ARG A 336 -10.90 23.79 -7.57
N GLN A 337 -11.19 24.87 -8.30
CA GLN A 337 -12.55 25.41 -8.31
C GLN A 337 -13.43 24.53 -9.21
N ARG A 338 -14.65 24.22 -8.75
CA ARG A 338 -15.66 23.45 -9.50
C ARG A 338 -16.03 24.08 -10.82
#